data_AF-A0A848Y5S2-F1
#
_entry.id   AF-A0A848Y5S2-F1
#
_cell.length_a   1.000
_cell.length_b   1.000
_cell.length_c   1.000
_cell.angle_alpha   90.00
_cell.angle_beta   90.00
_cell.angle_gamma   90.00
#
_symmetry.space_group_name_H-M   'P 1'
#
loop_
_entity.id
_entity.type
_entity.pdbx_description
1 polymer ?
#
loop_
_entity_poly.entity_id
_entity_poly.type
_entity_poly.pdbx_seq_one_letter_code
_entity_poly.pdbx_strand_id
1 'polypeptide(L)'
;MRDRIVVGTKNVLAPGEEARRKQQVAKVAKPKSTEIETFKINGSGILAGEHLPEAQPAAAAMHAFYTQLGEAGRVQKPSEQRKADFLVRLAGNEEIMDLPAVRDFVLSDELIGLATHYFGQVPVLSRADFWWSPPNDSKAESQLYHYDGEDKSQLKIILNVVDVDENTGPFTFLAAPTSESIAKTRRHSARLNDDAVESTIGPGAVTRLTGPAGTVGAVDT
;
A
#
# COMPACT_ATOMS: atom_id res chain seq x y z
N MET A 1 0.27 10.94 21.98
CA MET A 1 0.75 10.14 20.82
C MET A 1 0.47 10.81 19.47
N ARG A 2 -0.52 11.72 19.38
CA ARG A 2 -0.95 12.40 18.15
C ARG A 2 0.07 13.33 17.47
N ASP A 3 1.19 13.68 18.13
CA ASP A 3 2.21 14.60 17.61
C ASP A 3 3.42 13.91 16.92
N ARG A 4 3.30 12.63 16.56
CA ARG A 4 4.47 11.83 16.09
C ARG A 4 4.53 11.58 14.58
N ILE A 5 3.50 11.91 13.82
CA ILE A 5 3.51 11.82 12.36
C ILE A 5 3.55 13.22 11.79
N VAL A 6 4.64 13.53 11.10
CA VAL A 6 4.71 14.72 10.26
C VAL A 6 3.95 14.40 8.98
N VAL A 7 2.85 15.11 8.73
CA VAL A 7 2.19 15.13 7.42
C VAL A 7 2.95 16.14 6.58
N GLY A 8 3.89 15.66 5.76
CA GLY A 8 4.77 16.52 4.98
C GLY A 8 4.14 16.87 3.64
N THR A 9 3.92 18.17 3.37
CA THR A 9 3.46 18.63 2.04
C THR A 9 4.59 18.95 1.07
N LYS A 10 5.87 18.81 1.48
CA LYS A 10 7.04 18.96 0.59
C LYS A 10 8.19 18.07 1.07
N ASN A 11 8.82 17.34 0.14
CA ASN A 11 9.91 16.37 0.33
C ASN A 11 11.25 16.97 0.80
N VAL A 12 11.24 17.99 1.67
CA VAL A 12 12.45 18.52 2.30
C VAL A 12 12.24 18.48 3.81
N LEU A 13 12.71 17.39 4.41
CA LEU A 13 12.85 17.30 5.86
C LEU A 13 13.83 18.38 6.32
N ALA A 14 13.49 19.11 7.37
CA ALA A 14 14.36 20.11 7.96
C ALA A 14 15.68 19.47 8.44
N PRO A 15 16.80 20.22 8.44
CA PRO A 15 18.08 19.71 8.91
C PRO A 15 17.97 19.08 10.31
N GLY A 16 18.47 17.85 10.46
CA GLY A 16 18.45 17.11 11.72
C GLY A 16 17.16 16.34 12.02
N GLU A 17 16.12 16.43 11.18
CA GLU A 17 14.87 15.69 11.40
C GLU A 17 15.07 14.17 11.33
N GLU A 18 15.90 13.68 10.41
CA GLU A 18 16.23 12.25 10.34
C GLU A 18 16.86 11.75 11.64
N ALA A 19 17.84 12.49 12.18
CA ALA A 19 18.49 12.15 13.45
C ALA A 19 17.48 12.14 14.61
N ARG A 20 16.55 13.11 14.64
CA ARG A 20 15.47 13.17 15.63
C ARG A 20 14.55 11.95 15.54
N ARG A 21 14.12 11.56 14.33
CA ARG A 21 13.25 10.40 14.10
C ARG A 21 13.94 9.08 14.49
N LYS A 22 15.23 8.95 14.20
CA LYS A 22 16.06 7.81 14.64
C LYS A 22 16.14 7.70 16.17
N GLN A 23 16.33 8.82 16.88
CA GLN A 23 16.35 8.84 18.34
C GLN A 23 15.00 8.48 18.99
N GLN A 24 13.89 8.64 18.25
CA GLN A 24 12.54 8.34 18.76
C GLN A 24 12.15 6.87 18.65
N VAL A 25 12.88 6.04 17.88
CA VAL A 25 12.58 4.62 17.68
C VAL A 25 12.42 3.87 19.00
N ALA A 26 13.34 4.09 19.95
CA ALA A 26 13.31 3.44 21.27
C ALA A 26 12.05 3.77 22.11
N LYS A 27 11.27 4.79 21.71
CA LYS A 27 10.02 5.24 22.36
C LYS A 27 8.77 4.79 21.62
N VAL A 28 8.90 4.08 20.51
CA VAL A 28 7.78 3.54 19.73
C VAL A 28 7.61 2.08 20.12
N ALA A 29 6.38 1.68 20.45
CA ALA A 29 6.10 0.30 20.78
C ALA A 29 6.38 -0.59 19.57
N LYS A 30 6.93 -1.77 19.81
CA LYS A 30 6.94 -2.82 18.78
C LYS A 30 5.50 -3.22 18.50
N PRO A 31 5.19 -3.51 17.23
CA PRO A 31 3.84 -3.91 16.90
C PRO A 31 3.51 -5.24 17.60
N LYS A 32 2.29 -5.34 18.12
CA LYS A 32 1.88 -6.44 19.01
C LYS A 32 1.43 -7.70 18.28
N SER A 33 0.90 -7.54 17.06
CA SER A 33 0.42 -8.67 16.27
C SER A 33 1.58 -9.66 16.06
N THR A 34 1.35 -10.92 16.42
CA THR A 34 2.28 -12.03 16.19
C THR A 34 2.17 -12.58 14.77
N GLU A 35 1.11 -12.20 14.06
CA GLU A 35 0.88 -12.41 12.62
C GLU A 35 1.46 -11.28 11.77
N ILE A 36 2.30 -10.46 12.38
CA ILE A 36 3.39 -9.82 11.67
C ILE A 36 4.34 -10.95 11.31
N GLU A 37 3.97 -11.71 10.28
CA GLU A 37 4.93 -12.38 9.44
C GLU A 37 5.70 -11.29 8.71
N THR A 38 6.56 -10.57 9.46
CA THR A 38 7.88 -10.30 8.94
C THR A 38 8.46 -11.65 8.60
N PHE A 39 8.19 -12.14 7.38
CA PHE A 39 9.06 -13.09 6.74
C PHE A 39 10.43 -12.47 6.83
N LYS A 40 11.26 -12.99 7.74
CA LYS A 40 12.71 -12.84 7.65
C LYS A 40 13.15 -13.57 6.39
N ILE A 41 12.87 -13.00 5.24
CA ILE A 41 13.43 -13.39 3.96
C ILE A 41 13.67 -12.08 3.22
N ASN A 42 14.89 -11.56 3.35
CA ASN A 42 15.53 -10.75 2.32
C ASN A 42 14.67 -9.66 1.64
N GLY A 43 13.84 -8.90 2.37
CA GLY A 43 13.37 -7.57 1.89
C GLY A 43 12.03 -7.46 1.15
N SER A 44 11.06 -8.39 1.27
CA SER A 44 9.71 -8.15 0.73
C SER A 44 8.63 -8.25 1.80
N GLY A 45 7.94 -7.15 2.02
CA GLY A 45 6.86 -7.03 2.99
C GLY A 45 5.62 -7.85 2.62
N ILE A 46 5.05 -8.48 3.64
CA ILE A 46 3.64 -8.86 3.71
C ILE A 46 3.19 -8.59 5.14
N LEU A 47 1.93 -8.20 5.32
CA LEU A 47 1.25 -8.36 6.60
C LEU A 47 -0.22 -8.67 6.35
N ALA A 48 -0.54 -9.93 6.12
CA ALA A 48 -1.92 -10.40 5.96
C ALA A 48 -2.63 -10.22 7.30
N GLY A 49 -3.19 -9.03 7.50
CA GLY A 49 -3.88 -8.66 8.71
C GLY A 49 -5.22 -9.36 8.78
N GLU A 50 -5.28 -10.50 9.46
CA GLU A 50 -6.57 -10.93 9.99
C GLU A 50 -6.93 -10.12 11.26
N HIS A 51 -5.96 -9.47 11.92
CA HIS A 51 -6.19 -8.84 13.24
C HIS A 51 -5.55 -7.46 13.46
N LEU A 52 -5.68 -6.52 12.51
CA LEU A 52 -5.59 -5.08 12.86
C LEU A 52 -7.00 -4.61 13.26
N PRO A 53 -7.24 -4.26 14.55
CA PRO A 53 -8.59 -3.94 15.02
C PRO A 53 -9.20 -2.72 14.31
N GLU A 54 -8.37 -1.80 13.81
CA GLU A 54 -8.80 -0.62 13.07
C GLU A 54 -9.08 -0.88 11.59
N ALA A 55 -8.60 -1.99 11.01
CA ALA A 55 -8.69 -2.22 9.56
C ALA A 55 -10.12 -2.47 9.09
N GLN A 56 -10.89 -3.28 9.83
CA GLN A 56 -12.30 -3.55 9.51
C GLN A 56 -13.17 -2.28 9.57
N PRO A 57 -13.15 -1.47 10.65
CA PRO A 57 -13.81 -0.17 10.67
C PRO A 57 -13.36 0.77 9.54
N ALA A 58 -12.07 0.80 9.21
CA ALA A 58 -11.56 1.65 8.14
C ALA A 58 -12.09 1.21 6.76
N ALA A 59 -12.08 -0.09 6.46
CA ALA A 59 -12.62 -0.62 5.21
C ALA A 59 -14.13 -0.31 5.09
N ALA A 60 -14.91 -0.52 6.16
CA ALA A 60 -16.32 -0.19 6.17
C ALA A 60 -16.58 1.32 5.94
N ALA A 61 -15.80 2.19 6.59
CA ALA A 61 -15.90 3.64 6.39
C ALA A 61 -15.54 4.07 4.96
N MET A 62 -14.49 3.47 4.38
CA MET A 62 -14.07 3.72 2.99
C MET A 62 -15.12 3.23 1.99
N HIS A 63 -15.76 2.09 2.24
CA HIS A 63 -16.84 1.58 1.39
C HIS A 63 -18.10 2.47 1.45
N ALA A 64 -18.45 2.95 2.64
CA ALA A 64 -19.53 3.94 2.78
C ALA A 64 -19.19 5.25 2.06
N PHE A 65 -17.94 5.72 2.17
CA PHE A 65 -17.47 6.90 1.45
C PHE A 65 -17.50 6.72 -0.07
N TYR A 66 -17.09 5.55 -0.58
CA TYR A 66 -17.24 5.19 -1.99
C TYR A 66 -18.70 5.31 -2.46
N THR A 67 -19.64 4.82 -1.67
CA THR A 67 -21.08 4.90 -1.99
C THR A 67 -21.52 6.37 -2.10
N GLN A 68 -21.13 7.22 -1.14
CA GLN A 68 -21.44 8.66 -1.17
C GLN A 68 -20.82 9.37 -2.37
N LEU A 69 -19.59 9.02 -2.74
CA LEU A 69 -18.94 9.53 -3.95
C LEU A 69 -19.70 9.13 -5.21
N GLY A 70 -20.24 7.90 -5.26
CA GLY A 70 -21.11 7.44 -6.34
C GLY A 70 -22.41 8.23 -6.44
N GLU A 71 -23.11 8.44 -5.33
CA GLU A 71 -24.33 9.26 -5.26
C GLU A 71 -24.09 10.72 -5.68
N ALA A 72 -22.90 11.24 -5.38
CA ALA A 72 -22.46 12.57 -5.81
C ALA A 72 -21.95 12.62 -7.27
N GLY A 73 -21.98 11.51 -8.01
CA GLY A 73 -21.53 11.44 -9.41
C GLY A 73 -20.01 11.52 -9.60
N ARG A 74 -19.22 11.28 -8.55
CA ARG A 74 -17.73 11.24 -8.60
C ARG A 74 -17.17 9.88 -9.02
N VAL A 75 -18.00 8.84 -9.04
CA VAL A 75 -17.65 7.50 -9.54
C VAL A 75 -18.36 7.30 -10.88
N GLN A 76 -17.58 7.14 -11.95
CA GLN A 76 -18.12 6.88 -13.29
C GLN A 76 -18.72 5.47 -13.37
N LYS A 77 -19.71 5.26 -14.24
CA LYS A 77 -20.17 3.89 -14.51
C LYS A 77 -19.12 3.15 -15.34
N PRO A 78 -18.99 1.81 -15.20
CA PRO A 78 -18.09 1.02 -16.04
C PRO A 78 -18.29 1.24 -17.55
N SER A 79 -19.53 1.46 -18.00
CA SER A 79 -19.86 1.74 -19.41
C SER A 79 -19.36 3.09 -19.92
N GLU A 80 -19.04 4.02 -19.01
CA GLU A 80 -18.62 5.40 -19.31
C GLU A 80 -17.10 5.56 -19.21
N GLN A 81 -16.40 4.55 -18.66
CA GLN A 81 -14.95 4.58 -18.50
C GLN A 81 -14.21 4.32 -19.80
N ARG A 82 -13.16 5.11 -20.02
CA ARG A 82 -12.25 4.88 -21.13
C ARG A 82 -11.26 3.80 -20.72
N LYS A 83 -10.70 3.10 -21.70
CA LYS A 83 -9.63 2.10 -21.46
C LYS A 83 -8.41 2.66 -20.71
N ALA A 84 -8.18 3.97 -20.76
CA ALA A 84 -7.10 4.63 -20.03
C ALA A 84 -7.44 4.88 -18.55
N ASP A 85 -8.71 4.74 -18.14
CA ASP A 85 -9.20 5.02 -16.79
C ASP A 85 -9.23 3.72 -15.94
N PHE A 86 -8.21 2.87 -16.11
CA PHE A 86 -8.09 1.57 -15.42
C PHE A 86 -7.81 1.70 -13.92
N LEU A 87 -7.36 2.87 -13.47
CA LEU A 87 -7.11 3.19 -12.07
C LEU A 87 -7.49 4.64 -11.82
N VAL A 88 -8.53 4.86 -11.02
CA VAL A 88 -9.12 6.19 -10.78
C VAL A 88 -8.86 6.59 -9.33
N ARG A 89 -8.20 7.74 -9.12
CA ARG A 89 -8.08 8.33 -7.78
C ARG A 89 -9.41 8.97 -7.40
N LEU A 90 -10.07 8.43 -6.39
CA LEU A 90 -11.34 8.93 -5.89
C LEU A 90 -11.18 10.06 -4.88
N ALA A 91 -10.18 9.93 -4.00
CA ALA A 91 -9.91 10.87 -2.94
C ALA A 91 -8.43 10.88 -2.52
N GLY A 92 -7.99 11.98 -1.92
CA GLY A 92 -6.64 12.13 -1.37
C GLY A 92 -6.59 12.20 0.15
N ASN A 93 -5.38 12.42 0.68
CA ASN A 93 -5.09 12.40 2.12
C ASN A 93 -6.01 13.30 2.94
N GLU A 94 -6.30 14.52 2.47
CA GLU A 94 -7.16 15.47 3.19
C GLU A 94 -8.57 14.89 3.41
N GLU A 95 -9.20 14.38 2.34
CA GLU A 95 -10.56 13.85 2.39
C GLU A 95 -10.66 12.57 3.22
N ILE A 96 -9.72 11.63 3.04
CA ILE A 96 -9.83 10.33 3.72
C ILE A 96 -9.41 10.38 5.18
N MET A 97 -8.54 11.32 5.58
CA MET A 97 -8.13 11.50 6.98
C MET A 97 -9.19 12.24 7.83
N ASP A 98 -10.19 12.83 7.19
CA ASP A 98 -11.39 13.34 7.87
C ASP A 98 -12.30 12.20 8.35
N LEU A 99 -12.22 11.01 7.74
CA LEU A 99 -12.93 9.81 8.18
C LEU A 99 -12.27 9.26 9.45
N PRO A 100 -12.93 9.27 10.62
CA PRO A 100 -12.29 8.91 11.89
C PRO A 100 -11.70 7.50 11.89
N ALA A 101 -12.43 6.50 11.37
CA ALA A 101 -11.96 5.12 11.33
C ALA A 101 -10.71 4.94 10.45
N VAL A 102 -10.63 5.69 9.33
CA VAL A 102 -9.46 5.65 8.43
C VAL A 102 -8.27 6.32 9.09
N ARG A 103 -8.47 7.47 9.72
CA ARG A 103 -7.43 8.16 10.48
C ARG A 103 -6.91 7.28 11.61
N ASP A 104 -7.78 6.63 12.37
CA ASP A 104 -7.38 5.75 13.47
C ASP A 104 -6.58 4.54 12.94
N PHE A 105 -6.97 3.98 11.79
CA PHE A 105 -6.19 2.94 11.11
C PHE A 105 -4.80 3.41 10.67
N VAL A 106 -4.74 4.51 9.90
CA VAL A 106 -3.48 5.07 9.37
C VAL A 106 -2.51 5.47 10.48
N LEU A 107 -3.04 5.96 11.60
CA LEU A 107 -2.26 6.39 12.76
C LEU A 107 -2.18 5.32 13.87
N SER A 108 -2.53 4.06 13.58
CA SER A 108 -2.51 2.98 14.58
C SER A 108 -1.09 2.72 15.09
N ASP A 109 -0.97 2.36 16.36
CA ASP A 109 0.33 2.04 16.97
C ASP A 109 0.99 0.84 16.27
N GLU A 110 0.20 -0.09 15.76
CA GLU A 110 0.62 -1.26 15.01
C GLU A 110 1.29 -0.88 13.68
N LEU A 111 0.66 -0.02 12.85
CA LEU A 111 1.26 0.42 11.59
C LEU A 111 2.47 1.34 11.80
N ILE A 112 2.37 2.26 12.76
CA ILE A 112 3.48 3.14 13.12
C ILE A 112 4.65 2.31 13.64
N GLY A 113 4.38 1.33 14.51
CA GLY A 113 5.37 0.42 15.05
C GLY A 113 6.03 -0.42 13.97
N LEU A 114 5.25 -0.97 13.03
CA LEU A 114 5.74 -1.72 11.89
C LEU A 114 6.70 -0.88 11.05
N ALA A 115 6.24 0.26 10.55
CA ALA A 115 7.05 1.13 9.68
C ALA A 115 8.27 1.71 10.43
N THR A 116 8.14 2.06 11.71
CA THR A 116 9.24 2.58 12.52
C THR A 116 10.38 1.56 12.65
N HIS A 117 10.05 0.31 12.94
CA HIS A 117 11.04 -0.74 13.10
C HIS A 117 11.59 -1.24 11.76
N TYR A 118 10.77 -1.20 10.70
CA TYR A 118 11.20 -1.48 9.34
C TYR A 118 12.29 -0.50 8.87
N PHE A 119 12.03 0.81 8.98
CA PHE A 119 12.98 1.83 8.53
C PHE A 119 14.12 2.12 9.52
N GLY A 120 14.01 1.69 10.78
CA GLY A 120 14.92 2.11 11.85
C GLY A 120 14.80 3.60 12.20
N GLN A 121 13.65 4.21 11.90
CA GLN A 121 13.31 5.61 12.22
C GLN A 121 11.80 5.79 12.19
N VAL A 122 11.25 6.73 12.97
CA VAL A 122 9.82 7.07 12.90
C VAL A 122 9.45 7.50 11.46
N PRO A 123 8.43 6.90 10.83
CA PRO A 123 8.08 7.17 9.43
C PRO A 123 7.47 8.57 9.26
N VAL A 124 7.42 9.00 8.00
CA VAL A 124 6.65 10.17 7.56
C VAL A 124 5.55 9.66 6.66
N LEU A 125 4.31 10.05 6.92
CA LEU A 125 3.20 9.73 6.02
C LEU A 125 3.34 10.62 4.79
N SER A 126 3.81 10.05 3.69
CA SER A 126 3.98 10.76 2.42
C SER A 126 2.62 10.98 1.75
N ARG A 127 1.84 9.91 1.61
CA ARG A 127 0.52 9.94 0.97
C ARG A 127 -0.42 8.90 1.59
N ALA A 128 -1.69 9.22 1.57
CA ALA A 128 -2.79 8.30 1.79
C ALA A 128 -3.83 8.62 0.72
N ASP A 129 -4.10 7.68 -0.19
CA ASP A 129 -4.94 7.90 -1.37
C ASP A 129 -5.99 6.79 -1.49
N PHE A 130 -7.19 7.16 -1.94
CA PHE A 130 -8.23 6.20 -2.27
C PHE A 130 -8.31 5.98 -3.77
N TRP A 131 -8.05 4.74 -4.18
CA TRP A 131 -8.08 4.32 -5.57
C TRP A 131 -9.22 3.34 -5.83
N TRP A 132 -9.81 3.45 -7.02
CA TRP A 132 -10.79 2.51 -7.53
C TRP A 132 -10.32 1.98 -8.88
N SER A 133 -10.24 0.66 -9.00
CA SER A 133 -9.92 -0.05 -10.23
C SER A 133 -11.20 -0.65 -10.79
N PRO A 134 -11.86 -0.04 -11.79
CA PRO A 134 -13.01 -0.64 -12.43
C PRO A 134 -12.64 -1.93 -13.18
N PRO A 135 -13.60 -2.85 -13.42
CA PRO A 135 -13.38 -3.97 -14.33
C PRO A 135 -12.95 -3.48 -15.72
N ASN A 136 -11.81 -3.99 -16.21
CA ASN A 136 -11.26 -3.63 -17.52
C ASN A 136 -10.33 -4.73 -18.04
N ASP A 137 -10.05 -4.69 -19.35
CA ASP A 137 -9.11 -5.60 -20.03
C ASP A 137 -7.77 -4.92 -20.39
N SER A 138 -7.47 -3.74 -19.82
CA SER A 138 -6.21 -3.07 -20.15
C SER A 138 -5.02 -3.77 -19.48
N LYS A 139 -3.88 -3.68 -20.15
CA LYS A 139 -2.58 -4.14 -19.64
C LYS A 139 -1.55 -3.04 -19.88
N ALA A 140 -1.66 -1.95 -19.12
CA ALA A 140 -0.85 -0.75 -19.34
C ALA A 140 -0.40 -0.12 -18.03
N GLU A 141 0.65 0.69 -18.10
CA GLU A 141 1.15 1.53 -17.00
C GLU A 141 1.32 0.77 -15.68
N SER A 142 0.54 1.09 -14.63
CA SER A 142 0.67 0.48 -13.31
C SER A 142 0.10 -0.94 -13.22
N GLN A 143 -0.54 -1.44 -14.28
CA GLN A 143 -0.94 -2.85 -14.39
C GLN A 143 0.22 -3.73 -14.89
N LEU A 144 1.32 -3.14 -15.35
CA LEU A 144 2.56 -3.86 -15.66
C LEU A 144 3.44 -3.91 -14.42
N TYR A 145 4.23 -4.97 -14.23
CA TYR A 145 5.22 -5.03 -13.15
C TYR A 145 6.25 -3.91 -13.31
N HIS A 146 6.53 -3.22 -12.22
CA HIS A 146 7.51 -2.13 -12.14
C HIS A 146 8.02 -1.98 -10.72
N TYR A 147 9.13 -1.26 -10.57
CA TYR A 147 9.62 -0.76 -9.28
C TYR A 147 9.05 0.62 -9.02
N ASP A 148 8.66 0.89 -7.78
CA ASP A 148 8.19 2.22 -7.42
C ASP A 148 9.38 3.11 -7.05
N GLY A 149 9.57 4.20 -7.80
CA GLY A 149 10.72 5.10 -7.65
C GLY A 149 10.42 6.39 -6.87
N GLU A 150 9.53 6.36 -5.88
CA GLU A 150 8.99 7.58 -5.27
C GLU A 150 9.91 8.19 -4.19
N ASP A 151 10.68 7.36 -3.47
CA ASP A 151 11.65 7.80 -2.45
C ASP A 151 12.82 6.80 -2.34
N LYS A 152 13.84 7.12 -1.53
CA LYS A 152 14.99 6.25 -1.25
C LYS A 152 14.62 4.97 -0.50
N SER A 153 13.54 5.02 0.28
CA SER A 153 12.99 3.90 1.04
C SER A 153 11.53 4.22 1.34
N GLN A 154 10.67 3.24 1.10
CA GLN A 154 9.23 3.40 1.27
C GLN A 154 8.59 2.08 1.71
N LEU A 155 7.37 2.18 2.22
CA LEU A 155 6.57 1.05 2.65
C LEU A 155 5.12 1.44 2.37
N LYS A 156 4.48 0.72 1.46
CA LYS A 156 3.08 0.94 1.08
C LYS A 156 2.20 0.06 1.95
N ILE A 157 1.19 0.68 2.57
CA ILE A 157 0.12 -0.03 3.27
C ILE A 157 -1.10 -0.06 2.36
N ILE A 158 -1.49 -1.26 1.93
CA ILE A 158 -2.64 -1.51 1.06
C ILE A 158 -3.76 -2.09 1.92
N LEU A 159 -4.95 -1.52 1.82
CA LEU A 159 -6.16 -1.97 2.53
C LEU A 159 -7.21 -2.37 1.49
N ASN A 160 -7.68 -3.61 1.54
CA ASN A 160 -8.82 -4.07 0.76
C ASN A 160 -10.09 -3.45 1.35
N VAL A 161 -10.77 -2.60 0.58
CA VAL A 161 -12.03 -1.94 0.99
C VAL A 161 -13.25 -2.85 0.78
N VAL A 162 -13.13 -3.81 -0.13
CA VAL A 162 -14.12 -4.86 -0.44
C VAL A 162 -13.43 -6.22 -0.39
N ASP A 163 -14.21 -7.30 -0.48
CA ASP A 163 -13.65 -8.64 -0.64
C ASP A 163 -12.88 -8.73 -1.97
N VAL A 164 -11.66 -9.26 -1.90
CA VAL A 164 -10.75 -9.40 -3.04
C VAL A 164 -10.38 -10.86 -3.20
N ASP A 165 -10.71 -11.43 -4.35
CA ASP A 165 -10.26 -12.76 -4.78
C ASP A 165 -9.42 -12.69 -6.07
N GLU A 166 -8.96 -13.85 -6.54
CA GLU A 166 -8.13 -14.00 -7.74
C GLU A 166 -8.72 -13.37 -9.01
N ASN A 167 -10.05 -13.21 -9.08
CA ASN A 167 -10.78 -12.68 -10.22
C ASN A 167 -11.11 -11.19 -10.09
N THR A 168 -10.78 -10.56 -8.96
CA THR A 168 -11.08 -9.14 -8.69
C THR A 168 -9.94 -8.18 -9.03
N GLY A 169 -8.84 -8.69 -9.59
CA GLY A 169 -7.64 -7.89 -9.87
C GLY A 169 -6.87 -7.53 -8.59
N PRO A 170 -6.43 -8.52 -7.79
CA PRO A 170 -5.76 -8.26 -6.52
C PRO A 170 -4.45 -7.49 -6.71
N PHE A 171 -4.07 -6.69 -5.71
CA PHE A 171 -2.73 -6.12 -5.68
C PHE A 171 -1.70 -7.26 -5.73
N THR A 172 -0.81 -7.18 -6.71
CA THR A 172 0.08 -8.27 -7.10
C THR A 172 1.53 -7.79 -7.05
N PHE A 173 2.39 -8.57 -6.41
CA PHE A 173 3.79 -8.23 -6.22
C PHE A 173 4.67 -9.48 -6.20
N LEU A 174 5.99 -9.26 -6.25
CA LEU A 174 6.98 -10.32 -6.21
C LEU A 174 7.72 -10.25 -4.88
N ALA A 175 8.01 -11.42 -4.32
CA ALA A 175 8.91 -11.51 -3.18
C ALA A 175 10.30 -10.96 -3.55
N ALA A 176 11.04 -10.46 -2.57
CA ALA A 176 12.26 -9.70 -2.82
C ALA A 176 13.39 -10.52 -3.45
N PRO A 177 13.64 -11.79 -3.08
CA PRO A 177 14.59 -12.61 -3.83
C PRO A 177 14.24 -12.71 -5.32
N THR A 178 12.93 -12.75 -5.61
CA THR A 178 12.38 -12.85 -6.96
C THR A 178 12.52 -11.52 -7.71
N SER A 179 12.12 -10.40 -7.10
CA SER A 179 12.27 -9.07 -7.70
C SER A 179 13.75 -8.74 -7.92
N GLU A 180 14.62 -8.96 -6.93
CA GLU A 180 16.08 -8.76 -7.06
C GLU A 180 16.70 -9.55 -8.23
N SER A 181 16.23 -10.78 -8.47
CA SER A 181 16.67 -11.58 -9.62
C SER A 181 16.28 -10.92 -10.95
N ILE A 182 15.07 -10.37 -11.03
CA ILE A 182 14.60 -9.61 -12.20
C ILE A 182 15.40 -8.31 -12.36
N ALA A 183 15.69 -7.59 -11.27
CA ALA A 183 16.50 -6.36 -11.31
C ALA A 183 17.93 -6.58 -11.83
N LYS A 184 18.50 -7.77 -11.64
CA LYS A 184 19.83 -8.11 -12.18
C LYS A 184 19.82 -8.30 -13.70
N THR A 185 18.69 -8.69 -14.26
CA THR A 185 18.55 -9.02 -15.70
C THR A 185 17.83 -7.94 -16.49
N ARG A 186 17.11 -7.03 -15.81
CA ARG A 186 16.29 -5.96 -16.40
C ARG A 186 16.55 -4.64 -15.67
N ARG A 187 16.39 -3.52 -16.38
CA ARG A 187 16.48 -2.19 -15.75
C ARG A 187 15.33 -1.98 -14.76
N HIS A 188 15.59 -1.36 -13.62
CA HIS A 188 14.54 -0.98 -12.65
C HIS A 188 13.45 -0.08 -13.24
N SER A 189 13.75 0.71 -14.27
CA SER A 189 12.77 1.55 -14.96
C SER A 189 11.94 0.78 -16.00
N ALA A 190 12.19 -0.51 -16.21
CA ALA A 190 11.45 -1.31 -17.17
C ALA A 190 10.07 -1.65 -16.61
N ARG A 191 9.06 -1.55 -17.47
CA ARG A 191 7.76 -2.16 -17.23
C ARG A 191 7.73 -3.53 -17.87
N LEU A 192 7.27 -4.53 -17.12
CA LEU A 192 7.25 -5.92 -17.56
C LEU A 192 5.80 -6.43 -17.55
N ASN A 193 5.40 -7.10 -18.63
CA ASN A 193 4.15 -7.84 -18.64
C ASN A 193 4.33 -9.20 -17.95
N ASP A 194 3.22 -9.91 -17.74
CA ASP A 194 3.17 -11.22 -17.09
C ASP A 194 4.16 -12.20 -17.74
N ASP A 195 4.11 -12.34 -19.07
CA ASP A 195 4.99 -13.25 -19.83
C ASP A 195 6.48 -12.98 -19.56
N ALA A 196 6.90 -11.71 -19.50
CA ALA A 196 8.29 -11.35 -19.26
C ALA A 196 8.74 -11.71 -17.83
N VAL A 197 7.87 -11.53 -16.83
CA VAL A 197 8.13 -11.93 -15.45
C VAL A 197 8.19 -13.46 -15.34
N GLU A 198 7.18 -14.16 -15.85
CA GLU A 198 7.08 -15.62 -15.80
C GLU A 198 8.26 -16.31 -16.50
N SER A 199 8.72 -15.77 -17.63
CA SER A 199 9.91 -16.27 -18.32
C SER A 199 11.20 -16.19 -17.50
N THR A 200 11.25 -15.30 -16.50
CA THR A 200 12.44 -15.06 -15.67
C THR A 200 12.45 -15.90 -14.40
N ILE A 201 11.28 -16.16 -13.81
CA ILE A 201 11.17 -16.74 -12.46
C ILE A 201 10.46 -18.11 -12.42
N GLY A 202 9.90 -18.54 -13.56
CA GLY A 202 9.04 -19.72 -13.64
C GLY A 202 7.61 -19.44 -13.16
N PRO A 203 6.65 -20.34 -13.47
CA PRO A 203 5.27 -20.18 -13.05
C PRO A 203 5.15 -20.30 -11.52
N GLY A 204 4.42 -19.38 -10.88
CA GLY A 204 3.96 -19.54 -9.48
C GLY A 204 4.71 -18.75 -8.40
N ALA A 205 5.67 -17.90 -8.73
CA ALA A 205 6.40 -17.07 -7.75
C ALA A 205 5.77 -15.67 -7.51
N VAL A 206 4.47 -15.53 -7.77
CA VAL A 206 3.71 -14.28 -7.66
C VAL A 206 2.90 -14.29 -6.37
N THR A 207 2.94 -13.17 -5.64
CA THR A 207 2.12 -12.98 -4.43
C THR A 207 0.97 -12.03 -4.72
N ARG A 208 -0.22 -12.36 -4.19
CA ARG A 208 -1.45 -11.58 -4.38
C ARG A 208 -2.08 -11.29 -3.03
N LEU A 209 -2.53 -10.05 -2.84
CA LEU A 209 -3.25 -9.63 -1.63
C LEU A 209 -4.75 -9.93 -1.77
N THR A 210 -5.12 -11.19 -1.56
CA THR A 210 -6.52 -11.64 -1.51
C THR A 210 -7.01 -11.74 -0.07
N GLY A 211 -8.32 -11.66 0.12
CA GLY A 211 -8.95 -11.71 1.43
C GLY A 211 -10.21 -10.84 1.51
N PRO A 212 -10.98 -10.94 2.60
CA PRO A 212 -12.17 -10.13 2.80
C PRO A 212 -11.83 -8.62 2.87
N ALA A 213 -12.87 -7.78 2.80
CA ALA A 213 -12.76 -6.38 3.18
C ALA A 213 -12.07 -6.26 4.54
N GLY A 214 -11.16 -5.29 4.69
CA GLY A 214 -10.33 -5.15 5.90
C GLY A 214 -9.01 -5.92 5.85
N THR A 215 -8.76 -6.77 4.86
CA THR A 215 -7.44 -7.36 4.65
C THR A 215 -6.42 -6.27 4.34
N VAL A 216 -5.27 -6.32 5.02
CA VAL A 216 -4.17 -5.36 4.87
C VAL A 216 -2.96 -6.07 4.28
N GLY A 217 -2.11 -5.33 3.56
CA GLY A 217 -0.77 -5.75 3.18
C GLY A 217 0.22 -4.58 3.34
N ALA A 218 1.39 -4.85 3.90
CA ALA A 218 2.49 -3.88 3.98
C ALA A 218 3.63 -4.34 3.07
N VAL A 219 3.99 -3.55 2.05
CA VAL A 219 4.89 -3.96 0.98
C VAL A 219 5.97 -2.89 0.74
N ASP A 220 7.23 -3.32 0.69
CA ASP A 220 8.34 -2.48 0.21
C ASP A 220 8.39 -2.64 -1.33
N THR A 221 8.33 -1.52 -2.03
CA THR A 221 8.00 -1.42 -3.46
C THR A 221 9.00 -0.56 -4.20
#